data_AF-A0A8J3C6U9-F1
#
_entry.id   AF-A0A8J3C6U9-F1
#
_cell.length_a   1.000
_cell.length_b   1.000
_cell.length_c   1.000
_cell.angle_alpha   90.00
_cell.angle_beta   90.00
_cell.angle_gamma   90.00
#
_symmetry.space_group_name_H-M   'P 1'
#
loop_
_entity.id
_entity.type
_entity.pdbx_description
1 polymer ?
#
loop_
_entity_poly.entity_id
_entity_poly.type
_entity_poly.pdbx_seq_one_letter_code
_entity_poly.pdbx_strand_id
1 'polypeptide(L)'
;MREFTNLAWPETPFGAEQRPFGQHIDMLAACTFEWTGEPEGSERGPVAASLVYLRVRRRGSTQQVSDDTLSIGFRTAVIEDPTEVPDLLTLADRALTRARRHAAIMAGHWLGADLDRLNTQAAVPLRGVDGVLSAWSDRTGQQRGVAVMIDTGSEANKTGADLGMPLQPAPERVPDCPDCAAEVARRALTRCLAVGLTAALHTSRYAWEGTFRVPEAIERAGWDVLSGRSGRTCPRLTSRDGDAGRAADTAGRPVVRAAT
;
A
#
# COMPACT_ATOMS: atom_id res chain seq x y z
N MET A 1 3.20 -6.17 -16.54
CA MET A 1 3.03 -5.43 -15.28
C MET A 1 2.06 -4.31 -15.60
N ARG A 2 1.06 -4.12 -14.74
CA ARG A 2 0.02 -3.11 -14.95
C ARG A 2 0.19 -1.97 -13.95
N GLU A 3 0.23 -0.75 -14.46
CA GLU A 3 0.31 0.45 -13.64
C GLU A 3 -1.03 1.19 -13.61
N PHE A 4 -1.40 1.67 -12.42
CA PHE A 4 -2.57 2.51 -12.18
C PHE A 4 -2.12 3.79 -11.50
N THR A 5 -2.45 4.93 -12.08
CA THR A 5 -2.08 6.24 -11.53
C THR A 5 -3.05 7.32 -11.97
N ASN A 6 -3.41 8.21 -11.05
CA ASN A 6 -4.16 9.43 -11.36
C ASN A 6 -3.23 10.66 -11.43
N LEU A 7 -1.92 10.44 -11.44
CA LEU A 7 -0.94 11.52 -11.60
C LEU A 7 -0.94 11.92 -13.08
N ALA A 8 -1.37 13.14 -13.35
CA ALA A 8 -1.36 13.72 -14.70
C ALA A 8 0.05 13.82 -15.33
N TRP A 9 1.10 13.51 -14.57
CA TRP A 9 2.49 13.55 -15.00
C TRP A 9 3.23 12.31 -14.48
N PRO A 10 4.03 11.61 -15.33
CA PRO A 10 4.74 10.42 -14.90
C PRO A 10 5.83 10.67 -13.83
N GLU A 11 6.24 11.93 -13.59
CA GLU A 11 7.55 12.19 -12.97
C GLU A 11 7.63 13.21 -11.81
N THR A 12 6.66 14.10 -11.58
CA THR A 12 6.85 15.18 -10.57
C THR A 12 5.68 15.33 -9.59
N PRO A 13 5.38 14.33 -8.74
CA PRO A 13 4.42 14.51 -7.65
C PRO A 13 4.87 15.57 -6.64
N PHE A 14 6.15 15.91 -6.63
CA PHE A 14 6.77 16.90 -5.75
C PHE A 14 7.00 18.28 -6.38
N GLY A 15 6.51 18.51 -7.61
CA GLY A 15 6.45 19.85 -8.23
C GLY A 15 7.80 20.54 -8.49
N ALA A 16 8.91 19.81 -8.54
CA ALA A 16 10.26 20.38 -8.45
C ALA A 16 10.70 21.26 -9.63
N GLU A 17 9.99 21.32 -10.77
CA GLU A 17 10.57 21.90 -12.00
C GLU A 17 9.82 23.08 -12.65
N GLN A 18 8.64 23.52 -12.18
CA GLN A 18 7.80 24.35 -13.06
C GLN A 18 7.30 25.72 -12.58
N ARG A 19 7.68 26.25 -11.40
CA ARG A 19 7.22 27.61 -11.03
C ARG A 19 8.32 28.46 -10.39
N PRO A 20 8.86 29.46 -11.10
CA PRO A 20 9.77 30.48 -10.55
C PRO A 20 9.19 31.23 -9.32
N PHE A 21 7.86 31.22 -9.16
CA PHE A 21 7.13 31.87 -8.06
C PHE A 21 6.08 30.96 -7.41
N GLY A 22 6.25 29.63 -7.49
CA GLY A 22 5.30 28.68 -6.89
C GLY A 22 5.46 28.59 -5.37
N GLN A 23 4.34 28.57 -4.63
CA GLN A 23 4.39 28.19 -3.22
C GLN A 23 4.93 26.76 -3.09
N HIS A 24 5.94 26.59 -2.24
CA HIS A 24 6.43 25.26 -1.87
C HIS A 24 5.33 24.50 -1.12
N ILE A 25 4.92 23.35 -1.66
CA ILE A 25 3.92 22.47 -1.07
C ILE A 25 4.64 21.29 -0.43
N ASP A 26 4.52 21.15 0.89
CA ASP A 26 5.03 19.97 1.58
C ASP A 26 4.15 18.76 1.21
N MET A 27 4.79 17.63 0.93
CA MET A 27 4.10 16.39 0.57
C MET A 27 4.41 15.30 1.58
N LEU A 28 3.40 14.51 1.93
CA LEU A 28 3.57 13.20 2.55
C LEU A 28 3.52 12.14 1.45
N ALA A 29 4.46 11.20 1.47
CA ALA A 29 4.47 10.03 0.60
C ALA A 29 4.33 8.76 1.46
N ALA A 30 3.21 8.05 1.33
CA ALA A 30 3.05 6.73 1.92
C ALA A 30 3.50 5.66 0.91
N CYS A 31 4.14 4.61 1.39
CA CYS A 31 4.58 3.48 0.55
C CYS A 31 4.22 2.15 1.20
N THR A 32 3.72 1.22 0.39
CA THR A 32 3.33 -0.13 0.81
C THR A 32 3.66 -1.15 -0.27
N PHE A 33 3.96 -2.38 0.17
CA PHE A 33 4.18 -3.53 -0.71
C PHE A 33 3.22 -4.66 -0.35
N GLU A 34 2.54 -5.22 -1.35
CA GLU A 34 1.76 -6.45 -1.18
C GLU A 34 2.60 -7.65 -1.63
N TRP A 35 2.48 -8.76 -0.92
CA TRP A 35 3.30 -9.94 -1.13
C TRP A 35 2.44 -11.16 -1.39
N THR A 36 2.98 -12.11 -2.17
CA THR A 36 2.28 -13.38 -2.40
C THR A 36 2.09 -14.12 -1.07
N GLY A 37 0.88 -14.62 -0.82
CA GLY A 37 0.62 -15.61 0.23
C GLY A 37 1.18 -16.99 -0.12
N GLU A 38 1.51 -17.80 0.88
CA GLU A 38 1.93 -19.19 0.65
C GLU A 38 0.80 -20.04 0.08
N PRO A 39 1.13 -20.88 -0.91
CA PRO A 39 1.13 -22.32 -0.73
C PRO A 39 2.57 -22.82 -0.59
N GLU A 40 2.80 -23.78 0.31
CA GLU A 40 4.12 -24.33 0.65
C GLU A 40 5.05 -24.48 -0.57
N GLY A 41 6.28 -23.97 -0.46
CA GLY A 41 7.36 -24.20 -1.42
C GLY A 41 7.51 -23.20 -2.57
N SER A 42 6.65 -22.17 -2.68
CA SER A 42 6.81 -21.11 -3.69
C SER A 42 7.58 -19.90 -3.15
N GLU A 43 8.43 -19.29 -3.99
CA GLU A 43 9.15 -18.06 -3.64
C GLU A 43 8.17 -16.91 -3.37
N ARG A 44 8.27 -16.31 -2.17
CA ARG A 44 7.37 -15.23 -1.72
C ARG A 44 7.71 -13.89 -2.38
N GLY A 45 7.27 -13.64 -3.62
CA GLY A 45 7.52 -12.38 -4.35
C GLY A 45 6.58 -11.22 -4.00
N PRO A 46 6.95 -9.95 -4.29
CA PRO A 46 6.05 -8.82 -4.23
C PRO A 46 5.05 -8.92 -5.38
N VAL A 47 3.77 -8.68 -5.08
CA VAL A 47 2.68 -8.64 -6.06
C VAL A 47 2.40 -7.20 -6.50
N ALA A 48 2.48 -6.26 -5.56
CA ALA A 48 2.19 -4.87 -5.84
C ALA A 48 3.08 -3.93 -5.05
N ALA A 49 3.36 -2.76 -5.63
CA ALA A 49 4.00 -1.63 -4.97
C ALA A 49 3.11 -0.40 -5.14
N SER A 50 2.75 0.23 -4.02
CA SER A 50 1.85 1.38 -4.01
C SER A 50 2.51 2.58 -3.35
N LEU A 51 2.29 3.76 -3.94
CA LEU A 51 2.61 5.04 -3.37
C LEU A 51 1.40 5.96 -3.41
N VAL A 52 1.12 6.61 -2.27
CA VAL A 52 0.09 7.63 -2.12
C VAL A 52 0.76 8.94 -1.70
N TYR A 53 0.38 10.03 -2.36
CA TYR A 53 0.90 11.37 -2.17
C TYR A 53 -0.20 12.28 -1.64
N LEU A 54 0.03 12.86 -0.47
CA LEU A 54 -0.91 13.73 0.23
C LEU A 54 -0.27 15.10 0.44
N ARG A 55 -0.99 16.18 0.09
CA ARG A 55 -0.52 17.55 0.37
C ARG A 55 -0.64 17.82 1.86
N VAL A 56 0.46 18.11 2.53
CA VAL A 56 0.45 18.50 3.94
C VAL A 56 0.82 19.97 4.08
N ARG A 57 0.30 20.61 5.12
CA ARG A 57 0.76 21.96 5.46
C ARG A 57 2.08 21.88 6.21
N ARG A 58 2.78 23.02 6.25
CA ARG A 58 4.02 23.17 7.03
C ARG A 58 3.82 22.82 8.51
N ARG A 59 4.92 22.47 9.17
CA ARG A 59 4.93 22.05 10.58
C ARG A 59 4.26 23.11 11.46
N GLY A 60 3.38 22.68 12.35
CA GLY A 60 2.67 23.56 13.27
C GLY A 60 1.29 24.04 12.79
N SER A 61 0.81 23.60 11.62
CA SER A 61 -0.59 23.78 11.24
C SER A 61 -1.25 22.46 10.86
N THR A 62 -2.40 22.21 11.45
CA THR A 62 -3.27 21.08 11.13
C THR A 62 -4.27 21.50 10.05
N GLN A 63 -4.41 20.69 9.00
CA GLN A 63 -5.43 20.88 7.97
C GLN A 63 -6.65 20.02 8.30
N GLN A 64 -7.83 20.63 8.31
CA GLN A 64 -9.08 19.90 8.33
C GLN A 64 -9.32 19.29 6.94
N VAL A 65 -9.54 17.97 6.91
CA VAL A 65 -9.83 17.22 5.69
C VAL A 65 -11.13 16.43 5.88
N SER A 66 -11.73 16.05 4.76
CA SER A 66 -12.86 15.14 4.69
C SER A 66 -12.71 14.27 3.46
N ASP A 67 -13.52 13.22 3.36
CA ASP A 67 -13.51 12.30 2.23
C ASP A 67 -13.66 13.04 0.89
N ASP A 68 -14.41 14.16 0.85
CA ASP A 68 -14.67 14.94 -0.37
C ASP A 68 -13.63 16.03 -0.67
N THR A 69 -12.87 16.46 0.33
CA THR A 69 -11.93 17.58 0.19
C THR A 69 -10.48 17.13 0.06
N LEU A 70 -10.17 15.87 0.40
CA LEU A 70 -8.83 15.33 0.29
C LEU A 70 -8.46 15.08 -1.17
N SER A 71 -7.47 15.84 -1.67
CA SER A 71 -6.84 15.55 -2.95
C SER A 71 -5.80 14.43 -2.78
N ILE A 72 -6.00 13.32 -3.47
CA ILE A 72 -5.14 12.12 -3.38
C ILE A 72 -4.44 11.95 -4.73
N GLY A 73 -3.11 11.98 -4.73
CA GLY A 73 -2.31 11.51 -5.86
C GLY A 73 -1.82 10.10 -5.57
N PHE A 74 -1.83 9.19 -6.54
CA PHE A 74 -1.30 7.84 -6.32
C PHE A 74 -0.65 7.23 -7.55
N ARG A 75 0.23 6.26 -7.30
CA ARG A 75 0.73 5.31 -8.29
C ARG A 75 0.77 3.93 -7.64
N THR A 76 0.25 2.94 -8.33
CA THR A 76 0.41 1.55 -7.94
C THR A 76 0.77 0.73 -9.17
N ALA A 77 1.66 -0.24 -8.98
CA ALA A 77 2.04 -1.19 -10.01
C ALA A 77 1.76 -2.60 -9.47
N VAL A 78 1.14 -3.43 -10.30
CA VAL A 78 0.77 -4.80 -9.98
C VAL A 78 1.35 -5.71 -11.06
N ILE A 79 2.09 -6.74 -10.66
CA ILE A 79 2.59 -7.75 -11.60
C ILE A 79 1.43 -8.65 -12.05
N GLU A 80 1.43 -9.05 -13.30
CA GLU A 80 0.51 -10.04 -13.88
C GLU A 80 1.25 -11.37 -14.13
N ASP A 81 2.59 -11.34 -14.11
CA ASP A 81 3.46 -12.52 -14.25
C ASP A 81 4.67 -12.40 -13.28
N PRO A 82 5.10 -13.49 -12.60
CA PRO A 82 6.25 -13.46 -11.70
C PRO A 82 7.57 -12.98 -12.33
N THR A 83 7.74 -13.13 -13.65
CA THR A 83 8.91 -12.64 -14.39
C THR A 83 9.03 -11.12 -14.39
N GLU A 84 7.98 -10.40 -13.99
CA GLU A 84 7.90 -8.93 -13.95
C GLU A 84 8.38 -8.34 -12.62
N VAL A 85 8.73 -9.18 -11.64
CA VAL A 85 9.28 -8.74 -10.35
C VAL A 85 10.46 -7.76 -10.52
N PRO A 86 11.47 -7.99 -11.40
CA PRO A 86 12.57 -7.06 -11.58
C PRO A 86 12.12 -5.64 -12.02
N ASP A 87 11.07 -5.55 -12.84
CA ASP A 87 10.51 -4.26 -13.27
C ASP A 87 9.80 -3.56 -12.12
N LEU A 88 9.04 -4.31 -11.29
CA LEU A 88 8.41 -3.80 -10.09
C LEU A 88 9.45 -3.26 -9.09
N LEU A 89 10.54 -3.99 -8.87
CA LEU A 89 11.65 -3.58 -7.99
C LEU A 89 12.31 -2.29 -8.51
N THR A 90 12.54 -2.19 -9.82
CA THR A 90 13.13 -0.99 -10.45
C THR A 90 12.22 0.23 -10.30
N LEU A 91 10.90 0.04 -10.46
CA LEU A 91 9.91 1.09 -10.26
C LEU A 91 9.89 1.57 -8.81
N ALA A 92 9.83 0.62 -7.86
CA ALA A 92 9.84 0.89 -6.43
C ALA A 92 11.09 1.66 -6.02
N ASP A 93 12.28 1.23 -6.46
CA ASP A 93 13.56 1.86 -6.15
C ASP A 93 13.61 3.35 -6.53
N ARG A 94 13.14 3.66 -7.75
CA ARG A 94 13.04 5.04 -8.24
C ARG A 94 12.05 5.86 -7.44
N ALA A 95 10.88 5.28 -7.13
CA ALA A 95 9.84 5.94 -6.37
C ALA A 95 10.30 6.27 -4.94
N LEU A 96 10.94 5.31 -4.27
CA LEU A 96 11.53 5.45 -2.93
C LEU A 96 12.64 6.52 -2.92
N THR A 97 13.52 6.53 -3.93
CA THR A 97 14.56 7.56 -4.08
C THR A 97 13.95 8.96 -4.13
N ARG A 98 12.90 9.15 -4.94
CA ARG A 98 12.23 10.45 -5.08
C ARG A 98 11.49 10.84 -3.80
N ALA A 99 10.73 9.91 -3.21
CA ALA A 99 10.01 10.14 -1.96
C ALA A 99 10.94 10.57 -0.83
N ARG A 100 12.07 9.87 -0.65
CA ARG A 100 13.09 10.21 0.36
C ARG A 100 13.64 11.63 0.22
N ARG A 101 13.87 12.08 -1.02
CA ARG A 101 14.51 13.38 -1.32
C ARG A 101 13.54 14.55 -1.30
N HIS A 102 12.29 14.33 -1.66
CA HIS A 102 11.37 15.43 -1.97
C HIS A 102 10.11 15.46 -1.09
N ALA A 103 9.75 14.36 -0.43
CA ALA A 103 8.67 14.40 0.54
C ALA A 103 9.14 15.11 1.82
N ALA A 104 8.22 15.82 2.48
CA ALA A 104 8.43 16.29 3.84
C ALA A 104 8.31 15.14 4.85
N ILE A 105 7.43 14.18 4.57
CA ILE A 105 7.19 12.98 5.38
C ILE A 105 7.13 11.78 4.45
N MET A 106 7.78 10.69 4.82
CA MET A 106 7.64 9.39 4.18
C MET A 106 7.11 8.39 5.20
N ALA A 107 6.02 7.72 4.86
CA ALA A 107 5.30 6.84 5.77
C ALA A 107 5.24 5.41 5.24
N GLY A 108 5.30 4.46 6.17
CA GLY A 108 5.19 3.03 5.88
C GLY A 108 4.63 2.29 7.09
N HIS A 109 4.24 1.04 6.92
CA HIS A 109 3.82 0.17 8.03
C HIS A 109 4.78 -1.00 8.10
N TRP A 110 5.68 -1.02 9.11
CA TRP A 110 6.75 -2.02 9.21
C TRP A 110 7.64 -2.05 7.96
N LEU A 111 7.79 -0.91 7.29
CA LEU A 111 8.39 -0.81 5.95
C LEU A 111 9.84 -1.31 5.90
N GLY A 112 10.58 -1.23 7.02
CA GLY A 112 11.93 -1.79 7.09
C GLY A 112 11.99 -3.27 6.71
N ALA A 113 11.02 -4.07 7.17
CA ALA A 113 10.96 -5.50 6.83
C ALA A 113 10.64 -5.73 5.36
N ASP A 114 9.79 -4.88 4.75
CA ASP A 114 9.53 -4.95 3.32
C ASP A 114 10.79 -4.59 2.51
N LEU A 115 11.51 -3.54 2.90
CA LEU A 115 12.74 -3.11 2.22
C LEU A 115 13.84 -4.18 2.28
N ASP A 116 14.03 -4.83 3.43
CA ASP A 116 14.95 -5.96 3.57
C ASP A 116 14.59 -7.13 2.65
N ARG A 117 13.29 -7.43 2.53
CA ARG A 117 12.79 -8.48 1.63
C ARG A 117 13.00 -8.14 0.16
N LEU A 118 12.78 -6.88 -0.24
CA LEU A 118 13.03 -6.43 -1.61
C LEU A 118 14.51 -6.57 -1.97
N ASN A 119 15.40 -6.17 -1.05
CA ASN A 119 16.85 -6.33 -1.24
C ASN A 119 17.27 -7.80 -1.39
N THR A 120 16.63 -8.71 -0.66
CA THR A 120 16.92 -10.15 -0.75
C THR A 120 16.52 -10.74 -2.10
N GLN A 121 15.54 -10.15 -2.80
CA GLN A 121 15.03 -10.63 -4.09
C GLN A 121 15.65 -9.94 -5.29
N ALA A 122 16.37 -8.84 -5.08
CA ALA A 122 16.94 -8.08 -6.16
C ALA A 122 18.19 -8.79 -6.71
N ALA A 123 18.20 -9.06 -8.01
CA ALA A 123 19.41 -9.54 -8.70
C ALA A 123 20.49 -8.44 -8.82
N VAL A 124 20.11 -7.18 -8.67
CA VAL A 124 20.98 -6.00 -8.74
C VAL A 124 20.74 -5.08 -7.53
N PRO A 125 21.75 -4.33 -7.06
CA PRO A 125 21.57 -3.43 -5.93
C PRO A 125 20.51 -2.35 -6.16
N LEU A 126 19.58 -2.21 -5.22
CA LEU A 126 18.50 -1.22 -5.24
C LEU A 126 18.88 -0.01 -4.38
N ARG A 127 19.52 1.00 -4.98
CA ARG A 127 20.13 2.14 -4.27
C ARG A 127 19.11 3.01 -3.51
N GLY A 128 17.91 3.14 -4.06
CA GLY A 128 16.78 3.80 -3.43
C GLY A 128 16.26 3.03 -2.23
N VAL A 129 16.07 1.71 -2.37
CA VAL A 129 15.69 0.81 -1.27
C VAL A 129 16.73 0.88 -0.16
N ASP A 130 18.02 0.68 -0.47
CA ASP A 130 19.13 0.79 0.49
C ASP A 130 19.14 2.15 1.20
N GLY A 131 18.97 3.23 0.43
CA GLY A 131 18.98 4.58 0.95
C GLY A 131 17.79 4.89 1.86
N VAL A 132 16.62 4.33 1.58
CA VAL A 132 15.46 4.43 2.46
C VAL A 132 15.65 3.53 3.68
N LEU A 133 16.08 2.28 3.53
CA LEU A 133 16.31 1.35 4.63
C LEU A 133 17.29 1.92 5.65
N SER A 134 18.43 2.45 5.20
CA SER A 134 19.41 3.12 6.07
C SER A 134 18.79 4.30 6.83
N ALA A 135 17.99 5.14 6.16
CA ALA A 135 17.28 6.24 6.82
C ALA A 135 16.14 5.77 7.74
N TRP A 136 15.52 4.63 7.45
CA TRP A 136 14.45 4.02 8.24
C TRP A 136 14.98 3.42 9.54
N SER A 137 16.18 2.83 9.51
CA SER A 137 16.87 2.32 10.69
C SER A 137 17.29 3.45 11.64
N ASP A 138 17.66 4.63 11.11
CA ASP A 138 18.03 5.83 11.87
C ASP A 138 16.90 6.87 11.91
N ARG A 139 15.63 6.43 11.86
CA ARG A 139 14.48 7.32 11.70
C ARG A 139 14.25 8.33 12.83
N THR A 140 14.85 8.11 13.99
CA THR A 140 14.82 9.05 15.11
C THR A 140 15.74 10.26 14.89
N GLY A 141 16.73 10.14 14.00
CA GLY A 141 17.65 11.21 13.61
C GLY A 141 17.05 12.13 12.54
N GLN A 142 16.78 13.39 12.88
CA GLN A 142 16.33 14.36 11.88
C GLN A 142 17.50 14.84 11.01
N GLN A 143 17.48 14.47 9.72
CA GLN A 143 18.47 14.90 8.74
C GLN A 143 17.93 16.04 7.85
N ARG A 144 18.77 17.02 7.51
CA ARG A 144 18.37 18.11 6.61
C ARG A 144 18.29 17.59 5.17
N GLY A 145 17.25 17.99 4.44
CA GLY A 145 17.12 17.69 3.01
C GLY A 145 16.62 16.28 2.68
N VAL A 146 16.10 15.55 3.66
CA VAL A 146 15.41 14.27 3.48
C VAL A 146 14.08 14.26 4.23
N ALA A 147 13.18 13.39 3.81
CA ALA A 147 11.88 13.19 4.44
C ALA A 147 12.03 12.71 5.89
N VAL A 148 11.13 13.15 6.77
CA VAL A 148 10.94 12.52 8.08
C VAL A 148 10.31 11.15 7.85
N MET A 149 10.93 10.09 8.37
CA MET A 149 10.44 8.72 8.26
C MET A 149 9.46 8.43 9.40
N ILE A 150 8.28 7.91 9.08
CA ILE A 150 7.26 7.52 10.05
C ILE A 150 6.88 6.06 9.83
N ASP A 151 7.20 5.21 10.79
CA ASP A 151 6.73 3.83 10.79
C ASP A 151 5.42 3.72 11.58
N THR A 152 4.32 3.64 10.86
CA THR A 152 2.98 3.55 11.46
C THR A 152 2.77 2.27 12.26
N GLY A 153 3.58 1.24 12.03
CA GLY A 153 3.55 0.00 12.76
C GLY A 153 4.14 0.05 14.15
N SER A 154 5.14 0.92 14.34
CA SER A 154 5.84 1.06 15.62
C SER A 154 5.51 2.37 16.34
N GLU A 155 5.33 3.47 15.61
CA GLU A 155 5.20 4.83 16.16
C GLU A 155 3.73 5.28 16.22
N ALA A 156 2.94 4.94 15.20
CA ALA A 156 1.55 5.38 15.07
C ALA A 156 0.52 4.25 15.22
N ASN A 157 0.91 3.11 15.82
CA ASN A 157 0.04 1.92 15.88
C ASN A 157 -1.28 2.20 16.62
N LYS A 158 -1.21 2.93 17.75
CA LYS A 158 -2.40 3.36 18.49
C LYS A 158 -3.30 4.25 17.63
N THR A 159 -2.73 5.23 16.93
CA THR A 159 -3.48 6.11 16.01
C THR A 159 -4.18 5.28 14.92
N GLY A 160 -3.50 4.31 14.33
CA GLY A 160 -4.11 3.42 13.34
C GLY A 160 -5.28 2.60 13.90
N ALA A 161 -5.10 2.05 15.12
CA ALA A 161 -6.13 1.27 15.81
C ALA A 161 -7.35 2.13 16.17
N ASP A 162 -7.14 3.34 16.70
CA ASP A 162 -8.21 4.28 17.08
C ASP A 162 -9.06 4.69 15.86
N LEU A 163 -8.47 4.69 14.66
CA LEU A 163 -9.16 5.00 13.40
C LEU A 163 -9.81 3.78 12.72
N GLY A 164 -9.54 2.56 13.19
CA GLY A 164 -9.98 1.33 12.51
C GLY A 164 -9.38 1.15 11.11
N MET A 165 -8.16 1.65 10.89
CA MET A 165 -7.51 1.66 9.57
C MET A 165 -6.96 0.28 9.18
N PRO A 166 -7.14 -0.19 7.93
CA PRO A 166 -6.62 -1.47 7.48
C PRO A 166 -5.12 -1.37 7.15
N LEU A 167 -4.26 -1.34 8.17
CA LEU A 167 -2.81 -1.14 8.00
C LEU A 167 -2.02 -2.43 7.71
N GLN A 168 -2.56 -3.57 8.13
CA GLN A 168 -1.90 -4.86 7.97
C GLN A 168 -1.98 -5.33 6.51
N PRO A 169 -0.86 -5.81 5.93
CA PRO A 169 -0.89 -6.41 4.60
C PRO A 169 -1.70 -7.71 4.63
N ALA A 170 -2.45 -7.95 3.55
CA ALA A 170 -3.09 -9.23 3.31
C ALA A 170 -2.22 -10.04 2.33
N PRO A 171 -2.13 -11.37 2.47
CA PRO A 171 -1.49 -12.19 1.46
C PRO A 171 -2.24 -12.07 0.13
N GLU A 172 -1.55 -11.67 -0.91
CA GLU A 172 -2.11 -11.53 -2.25
C GLU A 172 -1.75 -12.74 -3.14
N ARG A 173 -2.45 -12.85 -4.27
CA ARG A 173 -2.07 -13.75 -5.35
C ARG A 173 -1.70 -12.90 -6.56
N VAL A 174 -0.77 -13.40 -7.37
CA VAL A 174 -0.52 -12.78 -8.68
C VAL A 174 -1.83 -12.82 -9.48
N PRO A 175 -2.38 -11.66 -9.87
CA PRO A 175 -3.61 -11.63 -10.66
C PRO A 175 -3.38 -12.26 -12.04
N ASP A 176 -4.35 -13.04 -12.49
CA ASP A 176 -4.34 -13.73 -13.78
C ASP A 176 -5.21 -13.01 -14.84
N CYS A 177 -5.77 -11.86 -14.47
CA CYS A 177 -6.70 -11.11 -15.30
C CYS A 177 -6.65 -9.60 -15.02
N PRO A 178 -6.99 -8.73 -16.00
CA PRO A 178 -6.95 -7.27 -15.80
C PRO A 178 -7.85 -6.76 -14.66
N ASP A 179 -9.05 -7.31 -14.52
CA ASP A 179 -9.97 -6.91 -13.44
C ASP A 179 -9.45 -7.38 -12.07
N CYS A 180 -8.79 -8.54 -12.03
CA CYS A 180 -8.13 -9.08 -10.85
C CYS A 180 -6.98 -8.16 -10.42
N ALA A 181 -6.19 -7.66 -11.37
CA ALA A 181 -5.11 -6.71 -11.11
C ALA A 181 -5.63 -5.35 -10.62
N ALA A 182 -6.75 -4.85 -11.17
CA ALA A 182 -7.40 -3.63 -10.71
C ALA A 182 -7.91 -3.76 -9.26
N GLU A 183 -8.40 -4.94 -8.90
CA GLU A 183 -8.88 -5.22 -7.55
C GLU A 183 -7.72 -5.37 -6.53
N VAL A 184 -6.60 -6.00 -6.91
CA VAL A 184 -5.36 -5.97 -6.12
C VAL A 184 -4.86 -4.54 -5.94
N ALA A 185 -4.85 -3.74 -7.01
CA ALA A 185 -4.47 -2.32 -6.95
C ALA A 185 -5.37 -1.52 -5.99
N ARG A 186 -6.68 -1.75 -6.00
CA ARG A 186 -7.64 -1.09 -5.10
C ARG A 186 -7.34 -1.40 -3.63
N ARG A 187 -7.10 -2.66 -3.29
CA ARG A 187 -6.73 -3.07 -1.92
C ARG A 187 -5.39 -2.48 -1.49
N ALA A 188 -4.37 -2.59 -2.35
CA ALA A 188 -3.04 -2.05 -2.08
C ALA A 188 -3.06 -0.52 -1.88
N LEU A 189 -3.83 0.21 -2.68
CA LEU A 189 -4.01 1.66 -2.55
C LEU A 189 -4.82 2.04 -1.31
N THR A 190 -5.86 1.28 -0.97
CA THR A 190 -6.64 1.48 0.26
C THR A 190 -5.73 1.39 1.48
N ARG A 191 -4.91 0.33 1.56
CA ARG A 191 -3.92 0.19 2.63
C ARG A 191 -2.89 1.33 2.61
N CYS A 192 -2.36 1.67 1.44
CA CYS A 192 -1.37 2.74 1.29
C CYS A 192 -1.91 4.10 1.77
N LEU A 193 -3.15 4.44 1.41
CA LEU A 193 -3.82 5.65 1.88
C LEU A 193 -4.06 5.60 3.39
N ALA A 194 -4.49 4.46 3.93
CA ALA A 194 -4.67 4.28 5.37
C ALA A 194 -3.35 4.52 6.16
N VAL A 195 -2.22 4.04 5.65
CA VAL A 195 -0.88 4.32 6.19
C VAL A 195 -0.58 5.83 6.14
N GLY A 196 -0.82 6.48 5.00
CA GLY A 196 -0.57 7.91 4.84
C GLY A 196 -1.42 8.78 5.77
N LEU A 197 -2.71 8.47 5.90
CA LEU A 197 -3.64 9.16 6.80
C LEU A 197 -3.27 8.97 8.27
N THR A 198 -2.89 7.74 8.65
CA THR A 198 -2.42 7.45 10.02
C THR A 198 -1.18 8.27 10.35
N ALA A 199 -0.19 8.31 9.46
CA ALA A 199 1.00 9.13 9.65
C ALA A 199 0.69 10.64 9.68
N ALA A 200 -0.23 11.12 8.83
CA ALA A 200 -0.64 12.52 8.81
C ALA A 200 -1.32 12.95 10.12
N LEU A 201 -2.18 12.11 10.70
CA LEU A 201 -2.78 12.37 12.01
C LEU A 201 -1.77 12.30 13.14
N HIS A 202 -0.94 11.25 13.16
CA HIS A 202 0.09 11.06 14.18
C HIS A 202 1.03 12.27 14.26
N THR A 203 1.37 12.85 13.11
CA THR A 203 2.22 14.04 13.01
C THR A 203 1.46 15.37 13.08
N SER A 204 0.17 15.33 13.45
CA SER A 204 -0.75 16.48 13.57
C SER A 204 -0.86 17.34 12.31
N ARG A 205 -0.63 16.75 11.13
CA ARG A 205 -0.76 17.42 9.83
C ARG A 205 -2.20 17.48 9.37
N TYR A 206 -2.97 16.44 9.64
CA TYR A 206 -4.40 16.39 9.35
C TYR A 206 -5.23 16.28 10.63
N ALA A 207 -6.49 16.66 10.50
CA ALA A 207 -7.58 16.34 11.40
C ALA A 207 -8.87 16.21 10.58
N TRP A 208 -9.84 15.47 11.09
CA TRP A 208 -11.18 15.36 10.51
C TRP A 208 -12.16 14.96 11.61
N GLU A 209 -13.44 15.13 11.33
CA GLU A 209 -14.52 14.70 12.21
C GLU A 209 -15.10 13.37 11.74
N GLY A 210 -15.43 12.49 12.69
CA GLY A 210 -16.04 11.19 12.39
C GLY A 210 -15.08 10.18 11.72
N THR A 211 -15.66 9.27 10.94
CA THR A 211 -14.94 8.19 10.27
C THR A 211 -14.55 8.61 8.86
N PHE A 212 -13.27 8.49 8.52
CA PHE A 212 -12.78 8.71 7.15
C PHE A 212 -12.93 7.43 6.33
N ARG A 213 -13.62 7.49 5.20
CA ARG A 213 -13.93 6.31 4.39
C ARG A 213 -12.89 6.09 3.29
N VAL A 214 -11.84 5.34 3.64
CA VAL A 214 -10.66 5.13 2.78
C VAL A 214 -11.00 4.46 1.44
N PRO A 215 -11.78 3.36 1.38
CA PRO A 215 -12.11 2.73 0.10
C PRO A 215 -12.83 3.69 -0.85
N GLU A 216 -13.82 4.43 -0.36
CA GLU A 216 -14.61 5.40 -1.12
C GLU A 216 -13.75 6.56 -1.62
N ALA A 217 -12.77 7.01 -0.82
CA ALA A 217 -11.82 8.03 -1.24
C ALA A 217 -10.93 7.55 -2.41
N ILE A 218 -10.48 6.28 -2.39
CA ILE A 218 -9.73 5.67 -3.49
C ILE A 218 -10.62 5.49 -4.73
N GLU A 219 -11.85 5.00 -4.58
CA GLU A 219 -12.79 4.85 -5.69
C GLU A 219 -13.06 6.17 -6.39
N ARG A 220 -13.28 7.24 -5.62
CA ARG A 220 -13.45 8.59 -6.17
C ARG A 220 -12.19 9.09 -6.88
N ALA A 221 -11.02 8.89 -6.26
CA ALA A 221 -9.75 9.40 -6.78
C ALA A 221 -9.23 8.63 -8.01
N GLY A 222 -9.61 7.35 -8.16
CA GLY A 222 -9.17 6.46 -9.22
C GLY A 222 -10.29 6.03 -10.16
N TRP A 223 -11.42 6.73 -10.18
CA TRP A 223 -12.62 6.33 -10.92
C TRP A 223 -12.35 6.06 -12.41
N ASP A 224 -11.40 6.76 -13.01
CA ASP A 224 -11.02 6.66 -14.42
C ASP A 224 -10.03 5.52 -14.73
N VAL A 225 -9.20 5.14 -13.75
CA VAL A 225 -8.11 4.17 -13.92
C VAL A 225 -8.37 2.80 -13.27
N LEU A 226 -9.16 2.75 -12.19
CA LEU A 226 -9.50 1.53 -11.45
C LEU A 226 -10.88 0.97 -11.82
N SER A 227 -11.66 1.69 -12.63
CA SER A 227 -12.89 1.14 -13.18
C SER A 227 -12.53 0.11 -14.24
N GLY A 228 -12.59 -1.18 -13.87
CA GLY A 228 -12.66 -2.26 -14.84
C GLY A 228 -13.76 -1.93 -15.84
N ARG A 229 -13.55 -2.21 -17.14
CA ARG A 229 -14.59 -2.04 -18.15
C ARG A 229 -15.77 -2.94 -17.76
N SER A 230 -16.73 -2.37 -17.04
CA SER A 230 -17.94 -3.02 -16.55
C SER A 230 -18.64 -3.73 -17.70
N GLY A 231 -18.46 -5.06 -17.76
CA GLY A 231 -18.99 -5.89 -18.82
C GLY A 231 -18.59 -7.35 -18.70
N ARG A 232 -17.47 -7.67 -18.03
CA ARG A 232 -17.11 -9.05 -17.68
C ARG A 232 -16.62 -9.10 -16.24
N THR A 233 -17.52 -9.34 -15.29
CA THR A 233 -17.12 -9.74 -13.94
C THR A 233 -16.28 -11.01 -14.07
N CYS A 234 -15.05 -10.99 -13.58
CA CYS A 234 -14.21 -12.18 -13.56
C CYS A 234 -14.92 -13.26 -12.71
N PRO A 235 -15.25 -14.45 -13.27
CA PRO A 235 -16.04 -15.47 -12.58
C PRO A 235 -15.36 -16.07 -11.33
N ARG A 236 -14.10 -15.71 -11.06
CA ARG A 236 -13.36 -16.14 -9.85
C ARG A 236 -13.52 -15.19 -8.66
N LEU A 237 -14.03 -13.97 -8.85
CA LEU A 237 -14.27 -13.02 -7.74
C LEU A 237 -15.47 -13.40 -6.86
N THR A 238 -16.38 -14.26 -7.34
CA THR A 238 -17.60 -14.68 -6.62
C THR A 238 -17.40 -15.90 -5.71
N SER A 239 -16.19 -16.48 -5.64
CA SER A 239 -15.96 -17.81 -5.04
C SER A 239 -15.42 -17.79 -3.60
N ARG A 240 -15.41 -16.66 -2.88
CA ARG A 240 -15.03 -16.62 -1.46
C ARG A 240 -16.21 -16.14 -0.64
N ASP A 241 -17.07 -17.08 -0.22
CA ASP A 241 -17.82 -17.01 1.06
C ASP A 241 -18.73 -18.22 1.35
N GLY A 242 -18.69 -19.31 0.57
CA GLY A 242 -19.61 -20.43 0.82
C GLY A 242 -19.06 -21.81 0.51
N ASP A 243 -18.05 -22.29 1.25
CA ASP A 243 -17.91 -23.74 1.46
C ASP A 243 -17.06 -24.13 2.68
N ALA A 244 -17.31 -23.48 3.81
CA ALA A 244 -16.81 -23.94 5.12
C ALA A 244 -18.01 -24.33 6.00
N GLY A 245 -18.74 -25.37 5.63
CA GLY A 245 -19.81 -25.86 6.49
C GLY A 245 -20.77 -26.87 5.87
N ARG A 246 -20.29 -28.07 5.50
CA ARG A 246 -21.08 -29.32 5.58
C ARG A 246 -20.28 -30.53 5.10
N ALA A 247 -19.67 -31.26 6.03
CA ALA A 247 -19.47 -32.71 5.91
C ALA A 247 -18.89 -33.29 7.20
N ALA A 248 -19.74 -33.54 8.19
CA ALA A 248 -19.47 -34.54 9.23
C ALA A 248 -20.79 -34.92 9.95
N ASP A 249 -21.67 -35.64 9.25
CA ASP A 249 -22.63 -36.51 9.91
C ASP A 249 -23.09 -37.60 8.93
N THR A 250 -22.53 -38.81 9.01
CA THR A 250 -23.26 -40.08 9.11
C THR A 250 -22.36 -41.33 8.98
N ALA A 251 -22.78 -42.38 9.68
CA ALA A 251 -22.38 -43.80 9.62
C ALA A 251 -21.12 -44.21 10.43
N GLY A 252 -21.14 -45.21 11.30
CA GLY A 252 -22.18 -46.17 11.66
C GLY A 252 -21.70 -47.08 12.80
N ARG A 253 -22.64 -47.52 13.63
CA ARG A 253 -22.45 -48.60 14.62
C ARG A 253 -21.98 -49.89 13.95
N PRO A 254 -21.26 -50.74 14.70
CA PRO A 254 -21.71 -52.12 14.79
C PRO A 254 -21.82 -52.63 16.23
N VAL A 255 -22.87 -53.44 16.40
CA VAL A 255 -23.11 -54.37 17.50
C VAL A 255 -22.26 -55.61 17.28
N VAL A 256 -21.47 -56.08 18.26
CA VAL A 256 -21.13 -57.50 18.39
C VAL A 256 -21.12 -57.89 19.87
N ARG A 257 -21.75 -59.05 20.11
CA ARG A 257 -22.01 -59.77 21.35
C ARG A 257 -20.77 -60.44 21.96
N ALA A 258 -20.94 -60.84 23.22
CA ALA A 258 -20.06 -61.60 24.09
C ALA A 258 -19.66 -63.02 23.63
N ALA A 259 -18.47 -63.44 24.05
CA ALA A 259 -17.99 -64.75 24.55
C ALA A 259 -16.52 -64.50 24.95
N THR A 260 -15.97 -64.81 26.13
CA THR A 260 -16.08 -65.96 27.04
C THR A 260 -15.65 -65.51 28.43
#